data_AF-E6VQP8-F1
#
_entry.id   AF-E6VQP8-F1
#
_cell.length_a   1.000
_cell.length_b   1.000
_cell.length_c   1.000
_cell.angle_alpha   90.00
_cell.angle_beta   90.00
_cell.angle_gamma   90.00
#
_symmetry.space_group_name_H-M   'P 1'
#
loop_
_entity.id
_entity.type
_entity.pdbx_description
1 polymer ?
#
loop_
_entity_poly.entity_id
_entity_poly.type
_entity_poly.pdbx_seq_one_letter_code
_entity_poly.pdbx_strand_id
1 'polypeptide(L)'
;MQRCPALCPGIALSLLLLLAAGQAQAGTLSEEARLVVEAAGGPFTADEFEKFLADLPTIPELTALGAENTEAGGNAILPEEVLDTIRDMGWTEERFFYIYSHAVTVLSLDQMNQAMEQMRAQMAALPEAERQAMEQAMDTMSEALGGSMSAQVQALKDEIDSEVPASEQALILNNVDQLRTALGIPDEL
;
A
#
# COMPACT_ATOMS: atom_id res chain seq x y z
N MET A 1 12.59 69.52 -10.98
CA MET A 1 12.51 68.76 -9.72
C MET A 1 12.54 67.27 -10.12
N GLN A 2 13.70 66.67 -10.39
CA GLN A 2 14.64 66.02 -9.46
C GLN A 2 14.02 64.95 -8.53
N ARG A 3 14.33 63.66 -8.86
CA ARG A 3 14.68 62.48 -8.01
C ARG A 3 13.65 62.02 -6.94
N CYS A 4 13.44 60.75 -6.60
CA CYS A 4 13.96 59.41 -6.92
C CYS A 4 12.97 58.36 -6.33
N PRO A 5 13.08 57.06 -6.69
CA PRO A 5 12.20 55.95 -6.24
C PRO A 5 12.69 55.25 -4.96
N ALA A 6 11.79 54.50 -4.29
CA ALA A 6 12.10 53.53 -3.21
C ALA A 6 11.32 52.23 -3.49
N LEU A 7 11.91 51.19 -4.08
CA LEU A 7 12.56 50.01 -3.46
C LEU A 7 12.20 49.71 -2.00
N CYS A 8 11.48 48.59 -1.79
CA CYS A 8 11.65 47.68 -0.66
C CYS A 8 11.70 46.22 -1.18
N PRO A 9 12.81 45.49 -0.96
CA PRO A 9 12.96 44.06 -1.27
C PRO A 9 12.78 43.19 -0.01
N GLY A 10 12.53 41.88 -0.21
CA GLY A 10 12.51 40.84 0.83
C GLY A 10 11.18 40.09 0.78
N ILE A 11 11.10 38.83 0.36
CA ILE A 11 11.74 37.67 0.98
C ILE A 11 12.21 36.71 -0.13
N ALA A 12 13.51 36.47 -0.17
CA ALA A 12 14.09 35.32 -0.85
C ALA A 12 13.98 34.13 0.11
N LEU A 13 13.08 33.17 -0.20
CA LEU A 13 13.13 31.86 0.44
C LEU A 13 14.16 31.03 -0.34
N SER A 14 15.38 31.04 0.18
CA SER A 14 16.54 30.32 -0.33
C SER A 14 16.28 28.82 -0.40
N LEU A 15 16.01 28.34 -1.61
CA LEU A 15 16.01 26.92 -1.97
C LEU A 15 17.45 26.50 -2.31
N LEU A 16 18.26 26.20 -1.29
CA LEU A 16 19.58 25.58 -1.47
C LEU A 16 20.13 25.07 -0.14
N LEU A 17 19.95 23.77 0.10
CA LEU A 17 20.82 22.97 0.97
C LEU A 17 20.85 21.53 0.43
N LEU A 18 21.66 21.33 -0.61
CA LEU A 18 22.32 20.07 -0.86
C LEU A 18 23.55 20.01 0.05
N LEU A 19 23.58 19.10 1.02
CA LEU A 19 24.83 18.47 1.46
C LEU A 19 24.56 17.13 2.14
N ALA A 20 25.07 16.09 1.49
CA ALA A 20 25.01 14.69 1.89
C ALA A 20 25.97 14.36 3.02
N ALA A 21 25.59 13.41 3.89
CA ALA A 21 26.47 12.34 4.42
C ALA A 21 25.69 11.36 5.32
N GLY A 22 25.41 10.17 4.79
CA GLY A 22 25.59 8.87 5.44
C GLY A 22 24.72 8.49 6.64
N GLN A 23 23.86 7.49 6.45
CA GLN A 23 24.00 6.14 7.04
C GLN A 23 22.79 5.25 6.67
N ALA A 24 23.07 4.07 6.11
CA ALA A 24 22.20 2.88 5.96
C ALA A 24 20.69 3.14 5.71
N GLN A 25 20.29 3.25 4.43
CA GLN A 25 18.87 3.32 4.07
C GLN A 25 18.24 1.91 4.16
N ALA A 26 17.73 1.56 5.35
CA ALA A 26 16.44 0.89 5.39
C ALA A 26 15.45 1.85 4.71
N GLY A 27 14.68 1.37 3.73
CA GLY A 27 13.97 2.17 2.72
C GLY A 27 13.45 3.51 3.23
N THR A 28 13.99 4.60 2.70
CA THR A 28 13.37 5.91 2.91
C THR A 28 12.19 6.00 1.97
N LEU A 29 11.03 6.32 2.54
CA LEU A 29 9.84 6.70 1.80
C LEU A 29 10.16 7.65 0.65
N SER A 30 9.42 7.53 -0.45
CA SER A 30 9.42 8.52 -1.52
C SER A 30 9.08 9.91 -0.96
N GLU A 31 9.44 10.96 -1.68
CA GLU A 31 9.13 12.32 -1.22
C GLU A 31 7.61 12.54 -1.16
N GLU A 32 6.91 12.00 -2.15
CA GLU A 32 5.47 11.96 -2.27
C GLU A 32 4.83 11.24 -1.08
N ALA A 33 5.27 10.01 -0.79
CA ALA A 33 4.77 9.24 0.34
C ALA A 33 4.99 9.95 1.66
N ARG A 34 6.16 10.56 1.87
CA ARG A 34 6.43 11.33 3.08
C ARG A 34 5.46 12.50 3.27
N LEU A 35 5.12 13.21 2.18
CA LEU A 35 4.12 14.29 2.23
C LEU A 35 2.72 13.77 2.54
N VAL A 36 2.33 12.63 1.98
CA VAL A 36 1.04 11.97 2.28
C VAL A 36 0.98 11.57 3.75
N VAL A 37 2.03 10.92 4.26
CA VAL A 37 2.14 10.54 5.67
C VAL A 37 2.06 11.77 6.58
N GLU A 38 2.76 12.86 6.25
CA GLU A 38 2.71 14.10 7.04
C GLU A 38 1.32 14.75 7.03
N ALA A 39 0.66 14.81 5.86
CA ALA A 39 -0.70 15.33 5.72
C ALA A 39 -1.71 14.52 6.55
N ALA A 40 -1.57 13.19 6.56
CA ALA A 40 -2.39 12.27 7.33
C ALA A 40 -2.13 12.30 8.86
N GLY A 41 -1.20 13.15 9.33
CA GLY A 41 -0.86 13.28 10.76
C GLY A 41 0.28 12.37 11.25
N GLY A 42 1.06 11.80 10.33
CA GLY A 42 2.13 10.85 10.59
C GLY A 42 1.67 9.39 10.48
N PRO A 43 2.60 8.43 10.70
CA PRO A 43 2.25 7.02 10.62
C PRO A 43 1.15 6.63 11.63
N PHE A 44 0.29 5.67 11.27
CA PHE A 44 -0.71 5.17 12.19
C PHE A 44 -0.14 4.27 13.27
N THR A 45 -0.80 4.32 14.42
CA THR A 45 -0.46 3.56 15.63
C THR A 45 -1.14 2.20 15.66
N ALA A 46 -0.71 1.32 16.57
CA ALA A 46 -1.36 0.04 16.80
C ALA A 46 -2.83 0.22 17.24
N ASP A 47 -3.10 1.16 18.15
CA ASP A 47 -4.45 1.45 18.66
C ASP A 47 -5.38 1.94 17.53
N GLU A 48 -4.87 2.79 16.62
CA GLU A 48 -5.63 3.22 15.45
C GLU A 48 -5.91 2.06 14.50
N PHE A 49 -4.93 1.18 14.28
CA PHE A 49 -5.11 0.02 13.42
C PHE A 49 -6.11 -0.99 14.02
N GLU A 50 -6.05 -1.22 15.34
CA GLU A 50 -7.03 -2.06 16.04
C GLU A 50 -8.45 -1.50 15.94
N LYS A 51 -8.61 -0.18 16.14
CA LYS A 51 -9.89 0.50 15.92
C LYS A 51 -10.36 0.35 14.47
N PHE A 52 -9.47 0.54 13.50
CA PHE A 52 -9.79 0.40 12.09
C PHE A 52 -10.28 -1.02 11.76
N LEU A 53 -9.62 -2.06 12.27
CA LEU A 53 -10.03 -3.45 12.08
C LEU A 53 -11.41 -3.75 12.69
N ALA A 54 -11.74 -3.13 13.82
CA ALA A 54 -13.06 -3.28 14.47
C ALA A 54 -14.18 -2.55 13.70
N ASP A 55 -13.87 -1.40 13.11
CA ASP A 55 -14.84 -0.53 12.43
C ASP A 55 -15.08 -0.93 10.98
N LEU A 56 -14.06 -1.39 10.26
CA LEU A 56 -14.12 -1.72 8.83
C LEU A 56 -15.30 -2.66 8.45
N PRO A 57 -15.61 -3.74 9.19
CA PRO A 57 -16.72 -4.63 8.86
C PRO A 57 -18.10 -3.98 8.94
N THR A 58 -18.19 -2.82 9.60
CA THR A 58 -19.45 -2.06 9.74
C THR A 58 -19.76 -1.21 8.51
N ILE A 59 -18.84 -1.15 7.54
CA ILE A 59 -19.00 -0.49 6.24
C ILE A 59 -18.94 -1.56 5.14
N PRO A 60 -20.07 -2.25 4.84
CA PRO A 60 -20.08 -3.36 3.89
C PRO A 60 -19.53 -2.99 2.51
N GLU A 61 -19.72 -1.75 2.06
CA GLU A 61 -19.29 -1.23 0.76
C GLU A 61 -17.76 -1.23 0.57
N LEU A 62 -16.99 -1.27 1.67
CA LEU A 62 -15.52 -1.29 1.66
C LEU A 62 -14.95 -2.69 1.97
N THR A 63 -15.80 -3.70 2.12
CA THR A 63 -15.37 -5.10 2.25
C THR A 63 -15.25 -5.76 0.88
N ALA A 64 -14.52 -6.87 0.76
CA ALA A 64 -14.38 -7.62 -0.49
C ALA A 64 -15.74 -8.04 -1.09
N LEU A 65 -16.73 -8.36 -0.25
CA LEU A 65 -18.11 -8.65 -0.66
C LEU A 65 -18.88 -7.42 -1.16
N GLY A 66 -18.50 -6.23 -0.70
CA GLY A 66 -19.01 -4.94 -1.21
C GLY A 66 -18.26 -4.46 -2.46
N ALA A 67 -16.97 -4.80 -2.57
CA ALA A 67 -16.07 -4.40 -3.66
C ALA A 67 -16.45 -5.00 -5.02
N GLU A 68 -17.16 -6.14 -5.02
CA GLU A 68 -17.78 -6.72 -6.22
C GLU A 68 -18.79 -5.76 -6.88
N ASN A 69 -19.37 -4.82 -6.11
CA ASN A 69 -20.29 -3.80 -6.61
C ASN A 69 -19.59 -2.50 -7.04
N THR A 70 -18.29 -2.36 -6.77
CA THR A 70 -17.44 -1.26 -7.22
C THR A 70 -16.49 -1.74 -8.32
N GLU A 71 -17.03 -2.44 -9.33
CA GLU A 71 -16.33 -2.66 -10.59
C GLU A 71 -16.11 -1.33 -11.32
N ALA A 72 -14.98 -0.67 -11.03
CA ALA A 72 -14.12 0.06 -11.96
C ALA A 72 -13.17 0.93 -11.15
N GLY A 73 -11.87 0.67 -11.27
CA GLY A 73 -10.78 1.48 -10.69
C GLY A 73 -10.67 2.89 -11.28
N GLY A 74 -11.72 3.70 -11.13
CA GLY A 74 -11.73 5.10 -11.55
C GLY A 74 -12.58 5.93 -10.62
N ASN A 75 -11.95 6.69 -9.72
CA ASN A 75 -12.54 7.79 -8.94
C ASN A 75 -14.01 7.55 -8.56
N ALA A 76 -14.34 6.34 -8.08
CA ALA A 76 -15.68 6.04 -7.65
C ALA A 76 -15.90 6.89 -6.40
N ILE A 77 -16.66 7.97 -6.57
CA ILE A 77 -17.10 8.80 -5.45
C ILE A 77 -17.89 7.86 -4.56
N LEU A 78 -17.37 7.58 -3.38
CA LEU A 78 -18.06 6.76 -2.41
C LEU A 78 -19.42 7.41 -2.09
N PRO A 79 -20.48 6.62 -1.90
CA PRO A 79 -21.76 7.16 -1.47
C PRO A 79 -21.59 8.02 -0.21
N GLU A 80 -22.30 9.14 -0.12
CA GLU A 80 -22.25 10.02 1.06
C GLU A 80 -22.56 9.26 2.35
N GLU A 81 -23.42 8.23 2.26
CA GLU A 81 -23.78 7.34 3.37
C GLU A 81 -22.57 6.60 3.96
N VAL A 82 -21.60 6.22 3.13
CA VAL A 82 -20.34 5.61 3.57
C VAL A 82 -19.48 6.64 4.30
N LEU A 83 -19.37 7.85 3.76
CA LEU A 83 -18.61 8.94 4.38
C LEU A 83 -19.23 9.37 5.72
N ASP A 84 -20.56 9.46 5.80
CA ASP A 84 -21.30 9.72 7.03
C ASP A 84 -21.02 8.64 8.08
N THR A 85 -21.04 7.37 7.69
CA THR A 85 -20.73 6.26 8.60
C THR A 85 -19.30 6.36 9.14
N ILE A 86 -18.31 6.66 8.29
CA ILE A 86 -16.92 6.89 8.70
C ILE A 86 -16.82 8.03 9.73
N ARG A 87 -17.51 9.15 9.47
CA ARG A 87 -17.53 10.32 10.36
C ARG A 87 -18.21 10.02 11.70
N ASP A 88 -19.33 9.29 11.69
CA ASP A 88 -20.07 8.90 12.90
C ASP A 88 -19.27 7.96 13.80
N MET A 89 -18.36 7.16 13.22
CA MET A 89 -17.40 6.34 13.96
C MET A 89 -16.22 7.15 14.54
N GLY A 90 -16.19 8.46 14.31
CA GLY A 90 -15.18 9.38 14.83
C GLY A 90 -13.90 9.46 14.00
N TRP A 91 -13.91 8.96 12.75
CA TRP A 91 -12.79 9.12 11.84
C TRP A 91 -12.88 10.41 11.05
N THR A 92 -11.72 10.96 10.68
CA THR A 92 -11.67 11.81 9.49
C THR A 92 -11.58 10.92 8.26
N GLU A 93 -12.21 11.33 7.15
CA GLU A 93 -12.18 10.57 5.88
C GLU A 93 -10.73 10.33 5.44
N GLU A 94 -9.91 11.38 5.46
CA GLU A 94 -8.49 11.31 5.11
C GLU A 94 -7.74 10.26 5.95
N ARG A 95 -7.95 10.23 7.28
CA ARG A 95 -7.26 9.27 8.15
C ARG A 95 -7.73 7.84 7.91
N PHE A 96 -9.04 7.64 7.73
CA PHE A 96 -9.59 6.32 7.45
C PHE A 96 -9.07 5.76 6.14
N PHE A 97 -9.11 6.55 5.05
CA PHE A 97 -8.63 6.10 3.74
C PHE A 97 -7.11 5.97 3.65
N TYR A 98 -6.37 6.77 4.41
CA TYR A 98 -4.93 6.56 4.59
C TYR A 98 -4.64 5.15 5.13
N ILE A 99 -5.27 4.76 6.25
CA ILE A 99 -5.08 3.42 6.84
C ILE A 99 -5.58 2.33 5.89
N TYR A 100 -6.78 2.50 5.31
CA TYR A 100 -7.36 1.54 4.38
C TYR A 100 -6.47 1.27 3.17
N SER A 101 -5.95 2.32 2.52
CA SER A 101 -5.11 2.18 1.33
C SER A 101 -3.79 1.46 1.63
N HIS A 102 -3.13 1.80 2.73
CA HIS A 102 -1.90 1.12 3.16
C HIS A 102 -2.17 -0.35 3.53
N ALA A 103 -3.27 -0.62 4.26
CA ALA A 103 -3.67 -1.97 4.65
C ALA A 103 -3.91 -2.88 3.43
N VAL A 104 -4.70 -2.42 2.46
CA VAL A 104 -5.01 -3.19 1.24
C VAL A 104 -3.76 -3.36 0.36
N THR A 105 -2.90 -2.34 0.29
CA THR A 105 -1.65 -2.40 -0.47
C THR A 105 -0.71 -3.48 0.08
N VAL A 106 -0.48 -3.49 1.40
CA VAL A 106 0.38 -4.49 2.04
C VAL A 106 -0.26 -5.88 2.00
N LEU A 107 -1.60 -5.98 2.16
CA LEU A 107 -2.32 -7.24 2.02
C LEU A 107 -2.19 -7.84 0.62
N SER A 108 -2.23 -7.02 -0.43
CA SER A 108 -2.09 -7.48 -1.81
C SER A 108 -0.71 -8.12 -2.04
N LEU A 109 0.35 -7.53 -1.47
CA LEU A 109 1.70 -8.11 -1.52
C LEU A 109 1.78 -9.43 -0.75
N ASP A 110 1.17 -9.51 0.43
CA ASP A 110 1.09 -10.75 1.21
C ASP A 110 0.36 -11.86 0.44
N GLN A 111 -0.79 -11.56 -0.18
CA GLN A 111 -1.53 -12.51 -1.03
C GLN A 111 -0.69 -13.00 -2.21
N MET A 112 0.05 -12.12 -2.88
CA MET A 112 0.96 -12.50 -3.97
C MET A 112 2.09 -13.42 -3.46
N ASN A 113 2.66 -13.13 -2.29
CA ASN A 113 3.70 -13.96 -1.69
C ASN A 113 3.17 -15.36 -1.33
N GLN A 114 1.98 -15.43 -0.72
CA GLN A 114 1.34 -16.71 -0.38
C GLN A 114 1.02 -17.53 -1.63
N ALA A 115 0.49 -16.91 -2.68
CA ALA A 115 0.24 -17.58 -3.96
C ALA A 115 1.53 -18.16 -4.56
N MET A 116 2.64 -17.41 -4.51
CA MET A 116 3.95 -17.91 -4.98
C MET A 116 4.48 -19.06 -4.11
N GLU A 117 4.31 -19.01 -2.79
CA GLU A 117 4.71 -20.10 -1.90
C GLU A 117 3.88 -21.36 -2.15
N GLN A 118 2.56 -21.23 -2.31
CA GLN A 118 1.68 -22.35 -2.67
C GLN A 118 2.07 -22.95 -4.02
N MET A 119 2.37 -22.11 -5.03
CA MET A 119 2.85 -22.57 -6.33
C MET A 119 4.16 -23.35 -6.21
N ARG A 120 5.11 -22.87 -5.38
CA ARG A 120 6.38 -23.57 -5.09
C ARG A 120 6.16 -24.90 -4.37
N ALA A 121 5.25 -24.94 -3.40
CA ALA A 121 4.90 -26.17 -2.69
C ALA A 121 4.28 -27.21 -3.63
N GLN A 122 3.38 -26.78 -4.52
CA GLN A 122 2.80 -27.65 -5.56
C GLN A 122 3.88 -28.16 -6.52
N MET A 123 4.78 -27.30 -6.99
CA MET A 123 5.93 -27.69 -7.82
C MET A 123 6.82 -28.75 -7.14
N ALA A 124 7.08 -28.59 -5.85
CA ALA A 124 7.91 -29.52 -5.09
C ALA A 124 7.24 -30.90 -4.90
N ALA A 125 5.90 -30.96 -4.94
CA ALA A 125 5.14 -32.19 -4.83
C ALA A 125 5.00 -32.98 -6.15
N LEU A 126 5.37 -32.38 -7.29
CA LEU A 126 5.28 -33.05 -8.59
C LEU A 126 6.37 -34.11 -8.79
N PRO A 127 6.08 -35.20 -9.54
CA PRO A 127 7.10 -36.12 -10.04
C PRO A 127 8.17 -35.38 -10.86
N GLU A 128 9.42 -35.85 -10.79
CA GLU A 128 10.59 -35.24 -11.44
C GLU A 128 10.36 -34.89 -12.92
N ALA A 129 9.72 -35.77 -13.68
CA ALA A 129 9.44 -35.56 -15.10
C ALA A 129 8.40 -34.44 -15.36
N GLU A 130 7.38 -34.34 -14.49
CA GLU A 130 6.36 -33.29 -14.57
C GLU A 130 6.91 -31.95 -14.09
N ARG A 131 7.75 -31.96 -13.04
CA ARG A 131 8.44 -30.77 -12.56
C ARG A 131 9.34 -30.17 -13.64
N GLN A 132 10.16 -30.97 -14.33
CA GLN A 132 11.02 -30.49 -15.42
C GLN A 132 10.20 -29.93 -16.60
N ALA A 133 9.09 -30.57 -16.95
CA ALA A 133 8.19 -30.06 -17.98
C ALA A 133 7.56 -28.73 -17.58
N MET A 134 7.17 -28.58 -16.31
CA MET A 134 6.60 -27.34 -15.79
C MET A 134 7.64 -26.23 -15.64
N GLU A 135 8.86 -26.54 -15.21
CA GLU A 135 9.99 -25.60 -15.19
C GLU A 135 10.29 -25.07 -16.60
N GLN A 136 10.36 -25.94 -17.62
CA GLN A 136 10.50 -25.50 -19.01
C GLN A 136 9.34 -24.63 -19.49
N ALA A 137 8.10 -24.97 -19.09
CA ALA A 137 6.94 -24.17 -19.43
C ALA A 137 6.99 -22.79 -18.75
N MET A 138 7.40 -22.72 -17.49
CA MET A 138 7.59 -21.47 -16.75
C MET A 138 8.72 -20.63 -17.32
N ASP A 139 9.84 -21.23 -17.74
CA ASP A 139 10.94 -20.52 -18.41
C ASP A 139 10.49 -19.95 -19.75
N THR A 140 9.78 -20.75 -20.56
CA THR A 140 9.23 -20.28 -21.85
C THR A 140 8.21 -19.16 -21.65
N MET A 141 7.34 -19.29 -20.64
CA MET A 141 6.37 -18.27 -20.27
C MET A 141 7.08 -17.01 -19.74
N SER A 142 8.13 -17.18 -18.93
CA SER A 142 8.96 -16.09 -18.42
C SER A 142 9.60 -15.34 -19.58
N GLU A 143 10.24 -16.02 -20.53
CA GLU A 143 10.81 -15.39 -21.73
C GLU A 143 9.74 -14.67 -22.56
N ALA A 144 8.57 -15.29 -22.78
CA ALA A 144 7.47 -14.67 -23.52
C ALA A 144 6.90 -13.41 -22.82
N LEU A 145 6.91 -13.40 -21.49
CA LEU A 145 6.50 -12.28 -20.65
C LEU A 145 7.67 -11.32 -20.32
N GLY A 146 8.86 -11.53 -20.89
CA GLY A 146 10.02 -10.65 -20.72
C GLY A 146 10.77 -10.79 -19.39
N GLY A 147 10.81 -11.97 -18.77
CA GLY A 147 11.55 -12.29 -17.54
C GLY A 147 10.85 -11.88 -16.25
N SER A 148 9.55 -11.58 -16.30
CA SER A 148 9.03 -10.46 -15.52
C SER A 148 8.27 -10.81 -14.23
N MET A 149 7.87 -12.04 -13.93
CA MET A 149 7.02 -12.26 -12.74
C MET A 149 7.77 -12.02 -11.42
N SER A 150 8.95 -12.62 -11.23
CA SER A 150 9.76 -12.37 -10.02
C SER A 150 10.26 -10.93 -9.94
N ALA A 151 10.55 -10.30 -11.08
CA ALA A 151 10.96 -8.90 -11.13
C ALA A 151 9.80 -7.94 -10.84
N GLN A 152 8.58 -8.27 -11.28
CA GLN A 152 7.36 -7.51 -10.98
C GLN A 152 7.02 -7.58 -9.49
N VAL A 153 7.11 -8.76 -8.86
CA VAL A 153 6.89 -8.89 -7.41
C VAL A 153 7.92 -8.06 -6.64
N GLN A 154 9.20 -8.12 -7.05
CA GLN A 154 10.24 -7.32 -6.40
C GLN A 154 10.02 -5.82 -6.61
N ALA A 155 9.67 -5.39 -7.82
CA ALA A 155 9.38 -3.98 -8.11
C ALA A 155 8.17 -3.48 -7.31
N LEU A 156 7.10 -4.28 -7.21
CA LEU A 156 5.94 -3.96 -6.38
C LEU A 156 6.34 -3.88 -4.90
N LYS A 157 7.18 -4.80 -4.43
CA LYS A 157 7.69 -4.74 -3.06
C LYS A 157 8.50 -3.45 -2.82
N ASP A 158 9.38 -3.10 -3.75
CA ASP A 158 10.21 -1.89 -3.63
C ASP A 158 9.34 -0.62 -3.67
N GLU A 159 8.28 -0.62 -4.48
CA GLU A 159 7.26 0.45 -4.51
C GLU A 159 6.54 0.55 -3.17
N ILE A 160 6.05 -0.55 -2.62
CA ILE A 160 5.39 -0.58 -1.30
C ILE A 160 6.36 -0.13 -0.19
N ASP A 161 7.62 -0.56 -0.25
CA ASP A 161 8.67 -0.13 0.69
C ASP A 161 8.98 1.38 0.59
N SER A 162 8.70 1.98 -0.58
CA SER A 162 8.82 3.43 -0.79
C SER A 162 7.56 4.21 -0.43
N GLU A 163 6.38 3.59 -0.41
CA GLU A 163 5.10 4.27 -0.16
C GLU A 163 4.58 4.09 1.27
N VAL A 164 4.77 2.90 1.86
CA VAL A 164 4.21 2.55 3.16
C VAL A 164 5.31 2.53 4.24
N PRO A 165 5.20 3.34 5.31
CA PRO A 165 6.12 3.30 6.44
C PRO A 165 6.36 1.88 6.97
N ALA A 166 7.63 1.51 7.19
CA ALA A 166 7.99 0.17 7.66
C ALA A 166 7.30 -0.23 8.98
N SER A 167 7.02 0.74 9.87
CA SER A 167 6.27 0.50 11.11
C SER A 167 4.82 0.06 10.84
N GLU A 168 4.19 0.64 9.82
CA GLU A 168 2.82 0.31 9.42
C GLU A 168 2.76 -1.03 8.69
N GLN A 169 3.71 -1.28 7.78
CA GLN A 169 3.82 -2.59 7.14
C GLN A 169 3.92 -3.71 8.18
N ALA A 170 4.76 -3.52 9.21
CA ALA A 170 4.90 -4.49 10.29
C ALA A 170 3.58 -4.66 11.08
N LEU A 171 2.85 -3.58 11.38
CA LEU A 171 1.55 -3.66 12.04
C LEU A 171 0.52 -4.41 11.19
N ILE A 172 0.45 -4.14 9.90
CA ILE A 172 -0.48 -4.79 8.97
C ILE A 172 -0.15 -6.29 8.86
N LEU A 173 1.12 -6.64 8.60
CA LEU A 173 1.55 -8.03 8.45
C LEU A 173 1.34 -8.85 9.72
N ASN A 174 1.55 -8.26 10.90
CA ASN A 174 1.29 -8.93 12.19
C ASN A 174 -0.19 -9.17 12.48
N ASN A 175 -1.10 -8.53 11.74
CA ASN A 175 -2.55 -8.62 11.93
C ASN A 175 -3.27 -9.00 10.63
N VAL A 176 -2.58 -9.65 9.69
CA VAL A 176 -3.10 -9.89 8.34
C VAL A 176 -4.37 -10.75 8.33
N ASP A 177 -4.48 -11.73 9.23
CA ASP A 177 -5.67 -12.57 9.37
C ASP A 177 -6.89 -11.77 9.86
N GLN A 178 -6.67 -10.87 10.81
CA GLN A 178 -7.72 -9.97 11.29
C GLN A 178 -8.14 -8.99 10.20
N LEU A 179 -7.19 -8.49 9.42
CA LEU A 179 -7.48 -7.63 8.27
C LEU A 179 -8.29 -8.35 7.19
N ARG A 180 -7.92 -9.59 6.84
CA ARG A 180 -8.69 -10.43 5.91
C ARG A 180 -10.12 -10.66 6.41
N THR A 181 -10.25 -11.03 7.68
CA THR A 181 -11.55 -11.18 8.35
C THR A 181 -12.35 -9.89 8.28
N ALA A 182 -11.72 -8.75 8.57
CA ALA A 182 -12.39 -7.45 8.58
C ALA A 182 -12.83 -7.00 7.19
N LEU A 183 -12.06 -7.37 6.16
CA LEU A 183 -12.40 -7.17 4.75
C LEU A 183 -13.39 -8.22 4.23
N GLY A 184 -13.82 -9.20 5.03
CA GLY A 184 -14.71 -10.27 4.58
C GLY A 184 -14.08 -11.17 3.51
N ILE A 185 -12.75 -11.21 3.43
CA ILE A 185 -12.03 -12.13 2.55
C ILE A 185 -12.03 -13.50 3.26
N PRO A 186 -12.61 -14.56 2.65
CA PRO A 186 -12.61 -15.87 3.25
C PRO A 186 -11.18 -16.37 3.44
N ASP A 187 -10.93 -17.07 4.56
CA ASP A 187 -9.72 -17.86 4.75
C ASP A 187 -9.79 -19.06 3.79
N GLU A 188 -9.44 -18.84 2.52
CA GLU A 188 -9.29 -19.94 1.58
C GLU A 188 -8.00 -20.70 1.92
N LEU A 189 -8.21 -21.93 2.41
CA LEU A 189 -7.20 -22.95 2.74
C LEU A 189 -6.46 -23.48 1.51
#